data_AF-A0A2E2VCB0-F1
#
_entry.id   AF-A0A2E2VCB0-F1
#
_cell.length_a   1.000
_cell.length_b   1.000
_cell.length_c   1.000
_cell.angle_alpha   90.00
_cell.angle_beta   90.00
_cell.angle_gamma   90.00
#
_symmetry.space_group_name_H-M   'P 1'
#
loop_
_entity.id
_entity.type
_entity.pdbx_description
1 polymer ?
#
loop_
_entity_poly.entity_id
_entity_poly.type
_entity_poly.pdbx_seq_one_letter_code
_entity_poly.pdbx_strand_id
1 'polypeptide(L)' 'MNKFSYSRISTYNQCPQKYKIQYIDKIYSSKNSLEAFMGKSVHDVLERLYTMKNLKNQFISFDYLIEMYCEYWQKKMG' A
#
# COMPACT_ATOMS: atom_id res chain seq x y z
N MET A 1 -5.46 -21.40 4.11
CA MET A 1 -4.30 -21.27 3.20
C MET A 1 -3.24 -20.40 3.86
N ASN A 2 -2.08 -20.97 4.22
CA ASN A 2 -0.94 -20.18 4.67
C ASN A 2 -0.44 -19.34 3.48
N LYS A 3 -0.80 -18.05 3.44
CA LYS A 3 -0.37 -17.13 2.39
C LYS A 3 1.14 -16.91 2.52
N PHE A 4 1.91 -17.56 1.65
CA PHE A 4 3.28 -17.17 1.40
C PHE A 4 3.26 -15.72 0.88
N SER A 5 3.93 -14.82 1.59
CA SER A 5 4.18 -13.46 1.09
C SER A 5 5.56 -13.42 0.46
N TYR A 6 5.66 -12.91 -0.76
CA TYR A 6 6.95 -12.68 -1.42
C TYR A 6 7.88 -11.83 -0.55
N SER A 7 7.35 -10.84 0.17
CA SER A 7 8.16 -10.02 1.09
C SER A 7 8.71 -10.82 2.27
N ARG A 8 7.95 -11.79 2.78
CA ARG A 8 8.35 -12.68 3.88
C ARG A 8 9.48 -13.63 3.46
N ILE A 9 9.33 -14.25 2.29
CA ILE A 9 10.36 -15.15 1.72
C ILE A 9 11.62 -14.37 1.40
N SER A 10 11.49 -13.21 0.74
CA SER A 10 12.63 -12.35 0.44
C SER A 10 13.37 -11.91 1.71
N THR A 11 12.65 -11.54 2.77
CA THR A 11 13.25 -11.19 4.07
C THR A 11 14.02 -12.35 4.67
N TYR A 12 13.48 -13.58 4.62
CA TYR A 12 14.16 -14.77 5.11
C TYR A 12 15.45 -15.07 4.33
N ASN A 13 15.36 -15.03 2.99
CA ASN A 13 16.50 -15.28 2.10
C ASN A 13 17.61 -14.22 2.27
N GLN A 14 17.25 -12.96 2.56
CA GLN A 14 18.22 -11.91 2.86
C GLN A 14 18.85 -12.09 4.24
N CYS A 15 18.04 -12.35 5.28
CA CYS A 15 18.51 -12.53 6.64
C CYS A 15 17.48 -13.29 7.50
N PRO A 16 17.75 -14.56 7.87
CA PRO A 16 16.84 -15.35 8.71
C PRO A 16 16.56 -14.71 10.07
N GLN A 17 17.55 -14.04 10.67
CA GLN A 17 17.38 -13.36 11.96
C GLN A 17 16.41 -12.17 11.85
N LYS A 18 16.50 -11.37 10.77
CA LYS A 18 15.54 -10.30 10.49
C LYS A 18 14.12 -10.86 10.32
N TYR A 19 13.99 -11.98 9.60
CA TYR A 19 12.70 -12.64 9.44
C TYR A 19 12.12 -13.09 10.79
N LYS A 20 12.92 -13.70 11.66
CA LYS A 20 12.50 -14.12 13.00
C LYS A 20 11.98 -12.92 13.81
N ILE A 21 12.78 -11.86 13.93
CA ILE A 21 12.41 -10.65 14.69
C ILE A 21 11.10 -10.05 14.17
N GLN A 22 10.97 -9.90 12.85
CA GLN A 22 9.82 -9.20 12.25
C GLN A 22 8.54 -10.05 12.19
N TYR A 23 8.65 -11.34 11.86
CA TYR A 23 7.48 -12.18 11.53
C TYR A 23 7.19 -13.29 12.55
N ILE A 24 8.16 -13.72 13.36
CA ILE A 24 7.97 -14.72 14.42
C ILE A 24 7.79 -14.02 15.77
N ASP A 25 8.78 -13.22 16.16
CA ASP A 25 8.78 -12.48 17.43
C ASP A 25 7.84 -11.25 17.35
N LYS A 26 7.45 -10.84 16.14
CA LYS A 26 6.54 -9.71 15.86
C LYS A 26 7.01 -8.39 16.50
N ILE A 27 8.32 -8.18 16.54
CA ILE A 27 8.94 -6.95 17.00
C ILE A 27 9.08 -6.04 15.79
N TYR A 28 8.08 -5.19 15.54
CA TYR A 28 8.05 -4.24 14.43
C TYR A 28 8.09 -2.79 14.93
N SER A 29 8.74 -1.93 14.15
CA SER A 29 8.46 -0.50 14.18
C SER A 29 7.03 -0.31 13.68
N SER A 30 6.12 0.18 14.52
CA SER A 30 4.73 0.50 14.15
C SER A 30 4.61 1.65 13.16
N LYS A 31 5.72 2.33 12.86
CA LYS A 31 5.76 3.46 11.94
C LYS A 31 5.93 2.97 10.52
N ASN A 32 4.86 3.09 9.74
CA ASN A 32 4.99 3.11 8.28
C ASN A 32 5.90 4.28 7.91
N SER A 33 6.84 4.07 6.99
CA SER A 33 7.63 5.17 6.45
C SER A 33 6.72 6.10 5.63
N LEU A 34 7.17 7.34 5.41
CA LEU A 34 6.43 8.28 4.55
C LEU A 34 6.24 7.71 3.13
N GLU A 35 7.21 6.96 2.63
CA GLU A 35 7.16 6.29 1.33
C GLU A 35 6.11 5.18 1.30
N ALA A 36 6.04 4.37 2.37
CA ALA A 36 5.01 3.33 2.48
C ALA A 36 3.60 3.92 2.55
N PHE A 37 3.45 5.06 3.22
CA PHE A 37 2.19 5.81 3.27
C PHE A 37 1.80 6.38 1.91
N MET A 38 2.75 7.04 1.23
CA MET A 38 2.57 7.57 -0.12
C MET A 38 2.17 6.46 -1.10
N GLY A 39 2.91 5.35 -1.11
CA GLY A 39 2.60 4.21 -1.98
C GLY A 39 1.20 3.67 -1.73
N LYS A 40 0.78 3.55 -0.47
CA LYS A 40 -0.58 3.12 -0.13
C LYS A 40 -1.64 4.09 -0.67
N SER A 41 -1.41 5.40 -0.55
CA SER A 41 -2.33 6.42 -1.05
C SER A 41 -2.50 6.33 -2.58
N VAL A 42 -1.43 6.08 -3.32
CA VAL A 42 -1.51 5.83 -4.78
C VAL A 42 -2.30 4.55 -5.07
N HIS A 43 -2.03 3.45 -4.35
CA HIS A 43 -2.77 2.20 -4.53
C HIS A 43 -4.26 2.35 -4.27
N ASP A 44 -4.66 3.11 -3.25
CA ASP A 44 -6.07 3.35 -2.94
C ASP A 44 -6.79 4.11 -4.09
N VAL A 45 -6.13 5.13 -4.67
CA VAL A 45 -6.67 5.89 -5.81
C VAL A 45 -6.85 4.99 -7.03
N LEU A 46 -5.85 4.17 -7.34
CA LEU A 46 -5.91 3.23 -8.46
C LEU A 46 -6.97 2.15 -8.25
N GLU A 47 -7.08 1.59 -7.04
CA GLU A 47 -8.10 0.61 -6.71
C GLU A 47 -9.50 1.21 -6.90
N ARG A 48 -9.71 2.44 -6.41
CA ARG A 48 -10.97 3.14 -6.62
C ARG A 48 -11.24 3.40 -8.10
N LEU A 49 -10.23 3.85 -8.85
CA LEU A 49 -10.33 4.05 -10.29
C LEU A 49 -10.82 2.77 -10.97
N TYR A 50 -10.11 1.65 -10.81
CA TYR A 50 -10.45 0.38 -11.45
C TYR A 50 -11.75 -0.28 -10.96
N THR A 51 -12.27 0.13 -9.80
CA THR A 51 -13.58 -0.34 -9.30
C THR A 51 -14.75 0.54 -9.71
N MET A 52 -14.52 1.69 -10.37
CA MET A 52 -15.60 2.52 -10.91
C MET A 52 -16.36 1.77 -12.01
N LYS A 53 -17.70 1.75 -11.89
CA LYS A 53 -18.58 1.22 -12.92
C LYS A 53 -18.41 2.05 -14.20
N ASN A 54 -18.35 1.38 -15.35
CA ASN A 54 -18.23 2.01 -16.66
C ASN A 54 -16.96 2.83 -16.91
N LEU A 55 -15.83 2.50 -16.26
CA LEU A 55 -14.52 3.13 -16.52
C LEU A 55 -14.21 3.26 -18.02
N LYS A 56 -14.56 2.26 -18.83
CA LYS A 56 -14.34 2.26 -20.30
C LYS A 56 -15.09 3.38 -21.04
N ASN A 57 -16.17 3.90 -20.47
CA ASN A 57 -17.05 4.88 -21.10
C ASN A 57 -16.98 6.24 -20.40
N GLN A 58 -16.07 6.42 -19.44
CA GLN A 58 -15.93 7.64 -18.66
C GLN A 58 -14.55 8.24 -18.88
N PHE A 59 -14.51 9.50 -19.33
CA PHE A 59 -13.28 10.27 -19.32
C PHE A 59 -12.97 10.68 -17.88
N ILE A 60 -11.75 10.39 -17.43
CA ILE A 60 -11.27 10.74 -16.10
C ILE A 60 -10.03 11.61 -16.29
N SER A 61 -10.11 12.86 -15.84
CA SER A 61 -9.00 13.79 -15.93
C SER A 61 -7.93 13.43 -14.90
N PHE A 62 -6.69 13.83 -15.19
CA PHE A 62 -5.60 13.70 -14.24
C PHE A 62 -5.85 14.52 -12.97
N ASP A 63 -6.42 15.73 -13.11
CA ASP A 63 -6.72 16.60 -11.97
C ASP A 63 -7.68 15.93 -10.96
N TYR A 64 -8.69 15.21 -11.46
CA TYR A 64 -9.60 14.46 -10.60
C TYR A 64 -8.88 13.34 -9.84
N LEU A 65 -7.92 12.66 -10.46
CA LEU A 65 -7.09 11.64 -9.77
C LEU A 65 -6.22 12.27 -8.68
N ILE A 66 -5.67 13.46 -8.93
CA ILE A 66 -4.88 14.20 -7.96
C ILE A 66 -5.73 14.68 -6.79
N GLU A 67 -6.94 15.17 -7.06
CA GLU A 67 -7.90 15.55 -6.02
C GLU A 67 -8.21 14.36 -5.10
N MET A 68 -8.55 13.20 -5.69
CA MET A 68 -8.76 11.97 -4.93
C MET A 68 -7.54 11.59 -4.09
N TYR A 69 -6.34 11.67 -4.66
CA TYR A 69 -5.10 11.39 -3.94
C TYR A 69 -4.91 12.32 -2.74
N CYS A 70 -5.11 13.63 -2.92
CA CYS A 70 -4.99 14.63 -1.87
C CYS A 70 -6.01 14.40 -0.73
N GLU A 71 -7.25 14.05 -1.09
CA GLU A 71 -8.27 13.67 -0.10
C GLU A 71 -7.85 12.46 0.74
N TYR A 72 -7.35 11.40 0.10
CA TYR A 72 -6.86 10.21 0.80
C TYR A 72 -5.65 10.49 1.66
N TRP A 73 -4.73 11.30 1.15
CA TRP A 73 -3.54 11.74 1.89
C TRP A 73 -3.96 12.47 3.16
N GLN A 74 -4.80 13.49 3.07
CA GLN A 74 -5.26 14.28 4.22
C GLN A 74 -6.05 13.43 5.23
N LYS A 75 -6.97 12.58 4.75
CA LYS A 75 -7.82 11.75 5.60
C LYS A 75 -7.05 10.69 6.41
N LYS A 76 -5.88 10.24 5.93
CA LYS A 76 -5.10 9.18 6.59
C LYS A 76 -3.83 9.68 7.29
N MET A 77 -3.37 10.90 7.00
CA MET A 77 -2.27 11.55 7.72
C MET A 77 -2.72 12.38 8.93
N GLY A 78 -3.95 12.94 8.89
CA GLY A 78 -4.58 13.59 10.03
C GLY A 78 -5.18 12.60 11.01
#